data_AF-A0A6L7AAB2-F1
#
_entry.id   AF-A0A6L7AAB2-F1
#
_cell.length_a   1.000
_cell.length_b   1.000
_cell.length_c   1.000
_cell.angle_alpha   90.00
_cell.angle_beta   90.00
_cell.angle_gamma   90.00
#
_symmetry.space_group_name_H-M   'P 1'
#
loop_
_entity.id
_entity.type
_entity.pdbx_description
1 polymer ?
#
loop_
_entity_poly.entity_id
_entity_poly.type
_entity_poly.pdbx_seq_one_letter_code
_entity_poly.pdbx_strand_id
1 'polypeptide(L)'
;MVQTGRQVDYPALQKQNAIIGFLGEQIVLNYEKNRLKDYPDLAKKVEHVSQTRGDGLGYDILSFDAYGNPIYIEIKTTTQGKVAPFYISDNELTFASQHSNNYFLYRIYNFNDLVDTNDIEFFKLTGHEMKNIELKPISYLATVNDLNKEK
;
A
#
# COMPACT_ATOMS: atom_id res chain seq x y z
N MET A 1 0.70 38.80 9.45
CA MET A 1 1.44 37.63 8.92
C MET A 1 0.86 37.33 7.55
N VAL A 2 1.64 37.49 6.48
CA VAL A 2 1.18 37.20 5.11
C VAL A 2 1.23 35.68 4.95
N GLN A 3 0.06 35.04 4.80
CA GLN A 3 -0.02 33.66 4.33
C GLN A 3 0.30 33.68 2.84
N THR A 4 1.56 33.42 2.49
CA THR A 4 1.94 33.15 1.10
C THR A 4 1.48 31.75 0.75
N GLY A 5 0.46 31.65 -0.11
CA GLY A 5 0.03 30.37 -0.69
C GLY A 5 1.20 29.75 -1.45
N ARG A 6 1.66 28.58 -1.02
CA ARG A 6 2.68 27.82 -1.75
C ARG A 6 2.00 27.24 -2.98
N GLN A 7 2.39 27.68 -4.17
CA GLN A 7 1.93 27.08 -5.41
C GLN A 7 2.63 25.71 -5.55
N VAL A 8 1.93 24.64 -5.15
CA VAL A 8 2.42 23.28 -5.27
C VAL A 8 2.14 22.79 -6.68
N ASP A 9 3.17 22.27 -7.36
CA ASP A 9 3.01 21.57 -8.64
C ASP A 9 2.45 20.16 -8.37
N TYR A 10 1.13 20.06 -8.36
CA TYR A 10 0.41 18.82 -8.10
C TYR A 10 0.74 17.71 -9.12
N PRO A 11 0.80 17.97 -10.45
CA PRO A 11 1.23 16.98 -11.42
C PRO A 11 2.63 16.42 -11.15
N ALA A 12 3.61 17.27 -10.86
CA ALA A 12 4.96 16.82 -10.56
C ALA A 12 5.01 15.98 -9.26
N LEU A 13 4.28 16.42 -8.23
CA LEU A 13 4.18 15.69 -6.97
C LEU A 13 3.51 14.32 -7.14
N GLN A 14 2.43 14.23 -7.93
CA GLN A 14 1.76 12.97 -8.21
C GLN A 14 2.67 12.00 -8.97
N LYS A 15 3.42 12.51 -9.96
CA LYS A 15 4.41 11.71 -10.68
C LYS A 15 5.51 11.20 -9.75
N GLN A 16 6.02 12.05 -8.87
CA GLN A 16 7.03 11.65 -7.88
C GLN A 16 6.49 10.58 -6.91
N ASN A 17 5.26 10.76 -6.41
CA ASN A 17 4.60 9.78 -5.54
C ASN A 17 4.39 8.44 -6.24
N ALA A 18 4.03 8.44 -7.53
CA ALA A 18 3.89 7.22 -8.31
C ALA A 18 5.24 6.48 -8.47
N ILE A 19 6.33 7.23 -8.72
CA ILE A 19 7.67 6.66 -8.85
C ILE A 19 8.12 6.00 -7.53
N ILE A 20 8.03 6.71 -6.40
CA ILE A 20 8.46 6.13 -5.11
C ILE A 20 7.53 5.01 -4.65
N GLY A 21 6.23 5.07 -5.00
CA GLY A 21 5.27 4.00 -4.74
C GLY A 21 5.71 2.71 -5.43
N PHE A 22 5.92 2.78 -6.75
CA PHE A 22 6.43 1.67 -7.53
C PHE A 22 7.77 1.13 -7.03
N LEU A 23 8.73 2.00 -6.69
CA LEU A 23 10.02 1.57 -6.14
C LEU A 23 9.84 0.85 -4.80
N GLY A 24 8.97 1.35 -3.92
CA GLY A 24 8.65 0.70 -2.66
C GLY A 24 8.05 -0.69 -2.86
N GLU A 25 7.16 -0.85 -3.84
CA GLU A 25 6.59 -2.15 -4.20
C GLU A 25 7.67 -3.14 -4.66
N GLN A 26 8.60 -2.72 -5.53
CA GLN A 26 9.71 -3.56 -5.96
C GLN A 26 10.62 -3.99 -4.80
N ILE A 27 10.86 -3.07 -3.88
CA ILE A 27 11.67 -3.30 -2.68
C ILE A 27 11.02 -4.37 -1.80
N VAL A 28 9.72 -4.26 -1.51
CA VAL A 28 9.00 -5.26 -0.70
C VAL A 28 8.91 -6.59 -1.42
N LEU A 29 8.69 -6.60 -2.74
CA LEU A 29 8.67 -7.84 -3.53
C LEU A 29 9.97 -8.64 -3.33
N ASN A 30 11.12 -7.97 -3.44
CA ASN A 30 12.43 -8.60 -3.23
C ASN A 30 12.64 -9.00 -1.78
N TYR A 31 12.25 -8.16 -0.82
CA TYR A 31 12.30 -8.48 0.60
C TYR A 31 11.52 -9.76 0.92
N GLU A 32 10.30 -9.91 0.42
CA GLU A 32 9.44 -11.07 0.69
C GLU A 32 9.99 -12.35 0.02
N LYS A 33 10.55 -12.25 -1.19
CA LYS A 33 11.26 -13.37 -1.83
C LYS A 33 12.47 -13.80 -1.01
N ASN A 34 13.26 -12.85 -0.51
CA ASN A 34 14.41 -13.13 0.35
C ASN A 34 14.01 -13.69 1.72
N ARG A 35 12.90 -13.22 2.29
CA ARG A 35 12.31 -13.77 3.53
C ARG A 35 11.95 -15.24 3.38
N LEU A 36 11.53 -15.65 2.19
CA LEU A 36 11.20 -17.03 1.83
C LEU A 36 12.37 -17.80 1.19
N LYS A 37 13.63 -17.34 1.32
CA LYS A 37 14.80 -18.00 0.72
C LYS A 37 14.93 -19.48 1.09
N ASP A 38 14.54 -19.86 2.30
CA ASP A 38 14.58 -21.24 2.80
C ASP A 38 13.36 -22.07 2.33
N TYR A 39 12.39 -21.42 1.67
CA TYR A 39 11.17 -22.00 1.09
C TYR A 39 11.07 -21.64 -0.41
N PRO A 40 11.98 -22.13 -1.26
CA PRO A 40 12.14 -21.65 -2.64
C PRO A 40 10.87 -21.79 -3.50
N ASP A 41 10.04 -22.80 -3.24
CA ASP A 41 8.76 -22.98 -3.96
C ASP A 41 7.71 -21.93 -3.57
N LEU A 42 7.75 -21.42 -2.34
CA LEU A 42 6.91 -20.31 -1.91
C LEU A 42 7.47 -18.98 -2.41
N ALA A 43 8.79 -18.78 -2.36
CA ALA A 43 9.44 -17.58 -2.88
C ALA A 43 9.13 -17.33 -4.36
N LYS A 44 9.07 -18.40 -5.18
CA LYS A 44 8.68 -18.32 -6.59
C LYS A 44 7.22 -17.90 -6.82
N LYS A 45 6.34 -18.11 -5.83
CA LYS A 45 4.92 -17.76 -5.92
C LYS A 45 4.63 -16.34 -5.45
N VAL A 46 5.60 -15.65 -4.84
CA VAL A 46 5.44 -14.25 -4.45
C VAL A 46 5.18 -13.41 -5.70
N GLU A 47 4.08 -12.65 -5.70
CA GLU A 47 3.56 -11.97 -6.89
C GLU A 47 3.32 -10.49 -6.62
N HIS A 48 3.70 -9.66 -7.59
CA HIS A 48 3.38 -8.23 -7.63
C HIS A 48 2.01 -8.01 -8.26
N VAL A 49 0.96 -8.19 -7.47
CA VAL A 49 -0.42 -8.30 -7.91
C VAL A 49 -0.94 -7.02 -8.56
N SER A 50 -0.61 -5.85 -8.02
CA SER A 50 -0.99 -4.56 -8.61
C SER A 50 -0.46 -4.39 -10.05
N GLN A 51 0.71 -4.97 -10.37
CA GLN A 51 1.28 -4.94 -11.72
C GLN A 51 0.78 -6.06 -12.63
N THR A 52 0.57 -7.28 -12.11
CA THR A 52 0.21 -8.45 -12.93
C THR A 52 -1.28 -8.58 -13.19
N ARG A 53 -2.12 -8.18 -12.24
CA ARG A 53 -3.58 -8.32 -12.28
C ARG A 53 -4.32 -6.99 -12.33
N GLY A 54 -3.59 -5.90 -12.14
CA GLY A 54 -4.12 -4.54 -12.10
C GLY A 54 -4.57 -4.13 -10.69
N ASP A 55 -4.96 -2.86 -10.60
CA ASP A 55 -5.42 -2.24 -9.36
C ASP A 55 -6.82 -2.75 -8.95
N GLY A 56 -7.13 -2.68 -7.66
CA GLY A 56 -8.48 -2.95 -7.15
C GLY A 56 -8.68 -4.31 -6.48
N LEU A 57 -7.62 -5.09 -6.27
CA LEU A 57 -7.68 -6.28 -5.41
C LEU A 57 -7.50 -5.97 -3.91
N GLY A 58 -7.10 -4.75 -3.57
CA GLY A 58 -7.02 -4.25 -2.18
C GLY A 58 -5.69 -4.53 -1.48
N TYR A 59 -4.67 -4.97 -2.22
CA TYR A 59 -3.30 -5.19 -1.78
C TYR A 59 -2.33 -5.18 -2.99
N ASP A 60 -1.05 -4.93 -2.76
CA ASP A 60 -0.02 -4.82 -3.80
C ASP A 60 0.72 -6.13 -4.06
N ILE A 61 1.11 -6.85 -3.00
CA ILE A 61 1.93 -8.07 -3.07
C ILE A 61 1.18 -9.25 -2.43
N LEU A 62 1.15 -10.38 -3.14
CA LEU A 62 0.82 -11.68 -2.57
C LEU A 62 2.12 -12.39 -2.14
N SER A 63 2.21 -12.74 -0.87
CA SER A 63 3.30 -13.50 -0.27
C SER A 63 2.75 -14.70 0.52
N PHE A 64 3.62 -15.43 1.22
CA PHE A 64 3.25 -16.63 1.97
C PHE A 64 3.99 -16.74 3.30
N ASP A 65 3.38 -17.36 4.31
CA ASP A 65 4.11 -17.79 5.50
C ASP A 65 4.89 -19.10 5.23
N ALA A 66 5.63 -19.59 6.23
CA ALA A 66 6.40 -20.84 6.13
C ALA A 66 5.53 -22.10 5.91
N TYR A 67 4.23 -22.02 6.20
CA TYR A 67 3.26 -23.10 6.02
C TYR A 67 2.52 -23.00 4.67
N GLY A 68 2.79 -21.95 3.89
CA GLY A 68 2.14 -21.71 2.61
C GLY A 68 0.79 -20.99 2.72
N ASN A 69 0.42 -20.45 3.88
CA ASN A 69 -0.77 -19.61 3.99
C ASN A 69 -0.51 -18.26 3.29
N PRO A 70 -1.50 -17.72 2.55
CA PRO A 70 -1.33 -16.46 1.85
C PRO A 70 -1.18 -15.30 2.84
N ILE A 71 -0.29 -14.37 2.49
CA ILE A 71 -0.07 -13.09 3.14
C ILE A 71 -0.35 -12.01 2.09
N TYR A 72 -1.27 -11.10 2.40
CA TYR A 72 -1.65 -9.98 1.55
C TYR A 72 -0.98 -8.72 2.06
N ILE A 73 -0.20 -8.05 1.22
CA ILE A 73 0.61 -6.92 1.64
C ILE A 73 0.22 -5.68 0.84
N GLU A 74 -0.21 -4.66 1.56
CA GLU A 74 -0.42 -3.30 1.06
C GLU A 74 0.78 -2.44 1.41
N ILE A 75 1.24 -1.60 0.48
CA ILE A 75 2.49 -0.85 0.60
C ILE A 75 2.20 0.63 0.50
N LYS A 76 2.65 1.37 1.52
CA LYS A 76 2.60 2.83 1.50
C LYS A 76 4.02 3.36 1.60
N THR A 77 4.45 4.13 0.59
CA THR A 77 5.80 4.71 0.55
C THR A 77 5.74 6.22 0.74
N THR A 78 6.67 6.76 1.53
CA THR A 78 6.79 8.21 1.71
C THR A 78 8.25 8.64 1.89
N THR A 79 8.57 9.83 1.40
CA THR A 79 9.83 10.54 1.70
C THR A 79 9.80 11.21 3.08
N GLN A 80 8.64 11.27 3.73
CA GLN A 80 8.43 11.90 5.04
C GLN A 80 8.66 10.90 6.19
N GLY A 81 8.53 11.37 7.44
CA GLY A 81 8.68 10.53 8.62
C GLY A 81 7.62 9.42 8.77
N LYS A 82 7.91 8.46 9.65
CA LYS A 82 7.10 7.27 9.95
C LYS A 82 5.61 7.52 10.16
N VAL A 83 5.26 8.61 10.85
CA VAL A 83 3.87 8.94 11.23
C VAL A 83 3.17 9.86 10.22
N ALA A 84 3.78 10.14 9.07
CA ALA A 84 3.16 10.97 8.05
C ALA A 84 1.83 10.34 7.58
N PRO A 85 0.76 11.12 7.41
CA PRO A 85 -0.50 10.61 6.87
C PRO A 85 -0.30 9.94 5.51
N PHE A 86 -1.18 9.00 5.18
CA PHE A 86 -1.21 8.31 3.90
C PHE A 86 -2.65 8.11 3.46
N TYR A 87 -2.85 7.90 2.17
CA TYR A 87 -4.15 7.58 1.61
C TYR A 87 -4.37 6.07 1.64
N ILE A 88 -5.60 5.68 1.96
CA ILE A 88 -6.05 4.30 1.91
C ILE A 88 -7.42 4.28 1.24
N SER A 89 -7.64 3.36 0.31
CA SER A 89 -8.92 3.25 -0.39
C SER A 89 -9.95 2.45 0.43
N ASP A 90 -11.23 2.63 0.12
CA ASP A 90 -12.31 1.84 0.73
C ASP A 90 -12.16 0.34 0.44
N ASN A 91 -11.65 0.00 -0.75
CA ASN A 91 -11.38 -1.37 -1.14
C ASN A 91 -10.23 -1.99 -0.31
N GLU A 92 -9.14 -1.25 -0.09
CA GLU A 92 -8.04 -1.67 0.81
C GLU A 92 -8.55 -1.89 2.23
N LEU A 93 -9.36 -0.97 2.77
CA LEU A 93 -9.96 -1.11 4.11
C LEU A 93 -10.88 -2.33 4.21
N THR A 94 -11.74 -2.53 3.21
CA THR A 94 -12.66 -3.66 3.16
C THR A 94 -11.90 -4.98 3.10
N PHE A 95 -10.88 -5.06 2.23
CA PHE A 95 -10.04 -6.24 2.09
C PHE A 95 -9.26 -6.54 3.38
N ALA A 96 -8.67 -5.52 4.00
CA ALA A 96 -7.97 -5.65 5.28
C ALA A 96 -8.89 -6.19 6.40
N SER A 97 -10.14 -5.75 6.44
CA SER A 97 -11.13 -6.24 7.40
C SER A 97 -11.50 -7.71 7.15
N GLN A 98 -11.67 -8.11 5.87
CA GLN A 98 -12.04 -9.47 5.49
C GLN A 98 -10.89 -10.48 5.72
N HIS A 99 -9.64 -10.04 5.56
CA HIS A 99 -8.44 -10.86 5.65
C HIS A 99 -7.55 -10.50 6.84
N SER A 100 -8.15 -10.08 7.96
CA SER A 100 -7.45 -9.46 9.09
C SER A 100 -6.27 -10.24 9.68
N ASN A 101 -6.30 -11.57 9.64
CA ASN A 101 -5.22 -12.43 10.11
C ASN A 101 -3.99 -12.47 9.18
N ASN A 102 -4.21 -12.20 7.89
CA ASN A 102 -3.24 -12.42 6.82
C ASN A 102 -2.93 -11.15 6.02
N TYR A 103 -3.53 -10.01 6.40
CA TYR A 103 -3.31 -8.72 5.78
C TYR A 103 -2.30 -7.90 6.56
N PHE A 104 -1.36 -7.27 5.84
CA PHE A 104 -0.32 -6.44 6.41
C PHE A 104 -0.15 -5.16 5.60
N LEU A 105 -0.14 -4.01 6.29
CA LEU A 105 0.31 -2.75 5.70
C LEU A 105 1.79 -2.56 6.00
N TYR A 106 2.61 -2.46 4.96
CA TYR A 106 4.03 -2.14 5.04
C TYR A 106 4.22 -0.66 4.75
N ARG A 107 4.65 0.11 5.76
CA ARG A 107 4.90 1.55 5.62
C ARG A 107 6.39 1.81 5.45
N ILE A 108 6.82 2.14 4.24
CA ILE A 108 8.19 2.59 3.94
C ILE A 108 8.22 4.11 4.14
N TYR A 109 9.13 4.59 4.99
CA TYR A 109 9.23 6.00 5.37
C TYR A 109 10.67 6.50 5.26
N ASN A 110 10.84 7.83 5.28
CA ASN A 110 12.11 8.50 4.99
C ASN A 110 12.76 8.00 3.69
N PHE A 111 11.93 7.58 2.73
CA PHE A 111 12.39 6.95 1.50
C PHE A 111 13.17 7.98 0.67
N ASN A 112 14.39 7.63 0.32
CA ASN A 112 15.25 8.35 -0.60
C ASN A 112 15.78 7.35 -1.64
N ASP A 113 16.10 7.82 -2.84
CA ASP A 113 16.41 6.96 -4.00
C ASP A 113 17.65 6.05 -3.84
N LEU A 114 18.27 6.04 -2.66
CA LEU A 114 19.49 5.32 -2.30
C LEU A 114 19.29 4.25 -1.21
N VAL A 115 18.05 3.92 -0.82
CA VAL A 115 17.80 2.90 0.22
C VAL A 115 18.27 1.53 -0.29
N ASP A 116 19.25 0.95 0.40
CA ASP A 116 19.62 -0.45 0.21
C ASP A 116 18.44 -1.33 0.66
N THR A 117 18.07 -2.31 -0.16
CA THR A 117 17.00 -3.28 0.09
C THR A 117 17.16 -4.07 1.39
N ASN A 118 18.35 -4.07 2.00
CA ASN A 118 18.59 -4.72 3.29
C ASN A 118 18.29 -3.82 4.51
N ASP A 119 18.18 -2.50 4.33
CA ASP A 119 17.94 -1.51 5.40
C ASP A 119 16.56 -0.85 5.26
N ILE A 120 15.56 -1.64 4.84
CA ILE A 120 14.19 -1.15 4.73
C ILE A 120 13.63 -1.01 6.15
N GLU A 121 13.57 0.22 6.64
CA GLU A 121 12.79 0.53 7.81
C GLU A 121 11.31 0.65 7.44
N PHE A 122 10.52 -0.33 7.87
CA PHE A 122 9.08 -0.27 7.79
C PHE A 122 8.44 -0.81 9.06
N PHE A 123 7.22 -0.37 9.33
CA PHE A 123 6.38 -1.02 10.32
C PHE A 123 5.27 -1.80 9.62
N LYS A 124 4.81 -2.85 10.31
CA LYS A 124 3.71 -3.70 9.90
C LYS A 124 2.50 -3.34 10.76
N LEU A 125 1.37 -3.08 10.11
CA LEU A 125 0.07 -3.13 10.78
C LEU A 125 -0.65 -4.36 10.27
N THR A 126 -1.05 -5.23 11.18
CA THR A 126 -1.96 -6.33 10.87
C THR A 126 -3.34 -5.79 10.54
N GLY A 127 -4.15 -6.55 9.81
CA GLY A 127 -5.54 -6.15 9.55
C GLY A 127 -6.35 -5.91 10.84
N HIS A 128 -6.02 -6.58 11.95
CA HIS A 128 -6.60 -6.31 13.27
C HIS A 128 -6.21 -4.95 13.86
N GLU A 129 -5.01 -4.45 13.54
CA GLU A 129 -4.51 -3.15 13.99
C GLU A 129 -4.99 -2.00 13.11
N MET A 130 -5.53 -2.27 11.92
CA MET A 130 -6.09 -1.24 11.03
C MET A 130 -7.22 -0.44 11.70
N LYS A 131 -7.94 -1.04 12.66
CA LYS A 131 -8.95 -0.34 13.49
C LYS A 131 -8.38 0.78 14.37
N ASN A 132 -7.07 0.81 14.59
CA ASN A 132 -6.39 1.81 15.41
C ASN A 132 -5.93 3.02 14.58
N ILE A 133 -6.20 3.04 13.26
CA ILE A 133 -5.86 4.16 12.39
C ILE A 133 -7.02 5.16 12.39
N GLU A 134 -6.70 6.45 12.58
CA GLU A 134 -7.67 7.53 12.44
C GLU A 134 -7.94 7.79 10.95
N LEU A 135 -9.18 7.53 10.51
CA LEU A 135 -9.61 7.82 9.15
C LEU A 135 -10.24 9.22 9.06
N LYS A 136 -9.74 10.04 8.15
CA LYS A 136 -10.34 11.34 7.80
C LYS A 136 -10.88 11.26 6.37
N PRO A 137 -12.16 11.59 6.13
CA PRO A 137 -12.68 11.60 4.77
C PRO A 137 -12.00 12.71 3.97
N ILE A 138 -11.39 12.36 2.84
CA ILE A 138 -10.72 13.31 1.94
C ILE A 138 -11.45 13.44 0.60
N SER A 139 -12.02 12.35 0.09
CA SER A 139 -12.79 12.33 -1.16
C SER A 139 -13.91 11.28 -1.07
N TYR A 140 -14.96 11.47 -1.87
CA TYR A 140 -16.08 10.54 -2.00
C TYR A 140 -16.28 10.19 -3.46
N LEU A 141 -16.48 8.90 -3.74
CA LEU A 141 -16.99 8.44 -5.03
C LEU A 141 -18.52 8.46 -4.96
N ALA A 142 -19.16 9.15 -5.89
CA ALA A 142 -20.61 9.21 -5.99
C ALA A 142 -21.10 8.46 -7.23
N THR A 143 -22.16 7.67 -7.07
CA THR A 143 -22.85 7.01 -8.18
C THR A 143 -24.30 7.49 -8.19
N VAL A 144 -24.77 7.93 -9.35
CA VAL A 144 -26.18 8.27 -9.54
C VAL A 144 -26.91 6.97 -9.86
N ASN A 145 -27.75 6.50 -8.95
CA ASN A 145 -28.66 5.40 -9.23
C ASN A 145 -29.75 5.90 -10.18
N ASP A 146 -30.08 5.07 -11.17
CA ASP A 146 -30.95 5.40 -12.32
C ASP A 146 -32.15 6.30 -11.96
N LEU A 147 -32.14 7.53 -12.47
CA LEU A 147 -33.17 8.56 -12.19
C LEU A 147 -34.48 8.31 -12.97
N ASN A 148 -34.58 7.21 -13.73
CA ASN A 148 -35.66 6.92 -14.66
C ASN A 148 -36.52 5.70 -14.27
N LYS A 149 -36.72 5.44 -12.97
CA LYS A 149 -37.81 4.57 -12.49
C LYS A 149 -39.06 5.39 -12.16
N GLU A 150 -39.60 6.12 -13.13
CA GLU A 150 -41.00 6.58 -13.18
C GLU A 150 -41.22 7.43 -14.44
N LYS A 151 -41.61 6.77 -15.54
CA LYS A 151 -42.58 7.27 -16.51
C LYS A 151 -43.40 6.11 -17.06
#